data_AF-A0A0Q9X2K3-F1
#
_entry.id   AF-A0A0Q9X2K3-F1
#
_cell.length_a   1.000
_cell.length_b   1.000
_cell.length_c   1.000
_cell.angle_alpha   90.00
_cell.angle_beta   90.00
_cell.angle_gamma   90.00
#
_symmetry.space_group_name_H-M   'P 1'
#
loop_
_entity.id
_entity.type
_entity.pdbx_description
1 polymer ?
#
loop_
_entity_poly.entity_id
_entity_poly.type
_entity_poly.pdbx_seq_one_letter_code
_entity_poly.pdbx_strand_id
1 'polypeptide(L)'
;MPLDFSAFTRVESSMAEFNVSKRHSHSLFIFSIILRKILYRKPKELMGSFNSAPKINNVDSQDDGLELPKGLSTDALLDHVRQLHGSGVVKPSLLSRCFLKPPLNSDDVTDGLRCLQLNSVSRVCSAPSDGAQHIRLLQWNILSQTLGQHNDGFVRCPDEALTWQHRRYLIVQEILQNQPDVVCLQEVDHFKFLQTVLGSQNYDGIFFPKPDSPCLYIEENNGPDGCAIFYKRDKLQLLGYDTRILEVWRVQSNQVAIAARLQLKASGREFCVCTTHLKARHGALLAKLRNEQGRDLIRFVKQFAGESPLLLCGDFNAEPIEPIYATILSCDLFKLGSAYADIKLEREREREREDQEQHTASCDDPNELIAQSIKREPPYTTWKIREDGEECHTIDYVFYTPQQLKIKNCLEFPAGEQIGKNRTPCFEYPSDHFSLVCDFELLDAPLSEDKSKPHGTIQ
;
A
#
# COMPACT_ATOMS: atom_id res chain seq x y z
N MET A 1 6.28 54.30 56.83
CA MET A 1 7.07 54.01 58.05
C MET A 1 7.22 52.51 58.18
N PRO A 2 8.38 52.07 58.66
CA PRO A 2 9.09 50.88 58.21
C PRO A 2 8.96 49.73 59.22
N LEU A 3 9.51 48.56 58.91
CA LEU A 3 10.67 48.02 59.63
C LEU A 3 11.00 46.61 59.15
N ASP A 4 12.25 46.52 58.73
CA ASP A 4 13.05 45.31 58.61
C ASP A 4 13.73 45.02 59.97
N PHE A 5 14.30 43.82 60.06
CA PHE A 5 15.36 43.32 60.94
C PHE A 5 15.07 42.49 62.20
N SER A 6 15.67 41.30 62.12
CA SER A 6 16.36 40.51 63.15
C SER A 6 15.46 39.58 64.00
N ALA A 7 15.85 38.35 64.34
CA ALA A 7 17.20 37.80 64.47
C ALA A 7 17.25 36.27 64.31
N PHE A 8 18.39 35.83 63.76
CA PHE A 8 19.13 34.59 63.99
C PHE A 8 18.87 33.84 65.32
N THR A 9 18.70 32.51 65.29
CA THR A 9 19.75 31.50 65.59
C THR A 9 19.24 30.04 65.61
N ARG A 10 20.04 29.15 64.97
CA ARG A 10 20.24 27.68 65.18
C ARG A 10 18.99 26.76 65.14
N VAL A 11 18.98 25.67 64.37
CA VAL A 11 19.73 24.41 64.61
C VAL A 11 20.03 23.69 63.29
N GLU A 12 21.17 22.99 63.30
CA GLU A 12 21.80 22.17 62.25
C GLU A 12 21.01 20.93 61.79
N SER A 13 21.36 20.49 60.57
CA SER A 13 21.53 19.10 60.14
C SER A 13 20.29 18.22 59.93
N SER A 14 19.93 18.06 58.65
CA SER A 14 19.58 16.74 58.09
C SER A 14 19.77 16.77 56.57
N MET A 15 20.84 16.11 56.11
CA MET A 15 21.06 15.77 54.69
C MET A 15 20.02 14.73 54.26
N ALA A 16 19.30 14.99 53.18
CA ALA A 16 18.64 13.96 52.38
C ALA A 16 18.94 14.23 50.90
N GLU A 17 19.99 13.58 50.42
CA GLU A 17 20.31 13.48 49.00
C GLU A 17 19.14 12.82 48.24
N PHE A 18 18.59 13.54 47.26
CA PHE A 18 17.70 12.94 46.27
C PHE A 18 18.51 12.04 45.33
N ASN A 19 18.54 10.77 45.68
CA ASN A 19 19.14 9.70 44.90
C ASN A 19 18.27 9.43 43.65
N VAL A 20 18.50 10.20 42.59
CA VAL A 20 17.92 9.93 41.27
C VAL A 20 18.57 8.65 40.74
N SER A 21 17.82 7.56 40.86
CA SER A 21 18.25 6.19 40.61
C SER A 21 18.84 6.00 39.20
N LYS A 22 20.11 5.59 39.13
CA LYS A 22 20.80 5.03 37.95
C LYS A 22 19.99 3.94 37.21
N ARG A 23 18.97 3.34 37.84
CA ARG A 23 18.10 2.33 37.21
C ARG A 23 17.18 2.91 36.11
N HIS A 24 16.72 4.16 36.21
CA HIS A 24 15.89 4.78 35.17
C HIS A 24 16.71 5.11 33.90
N SER A 25 17.93 5.61 34.07
CA SER A 25 18.86 5.87 32.96
C SER A 25 19.31 4.58 32.27
N HIS A 26 19.58 3.51 33.04
CA HIS A 26 19.88 2.19 32.45
C HIS A 26 18.68 1.57 31.72
N SER A 27 17.45 1.74 32.21
CA SER A 27 16.25 1.24 31.54
C SER A 27 16.01 1.94 30.20
N LEU A 28 16.16 3.27 30.15
CA LEU A 28 16.06 4.06 28.90
C LEU A 28 17.21 3.75 27.93
N PHE A 29 18.42 3.50 28.43
CA PHE A 29 19.57 3.14 27.61
C PHE A 29 19.43 1.73 27.01
N ILE A 30 18.99 0.74 27.81
CA ILE A 30 18.70 -0.61 27.35
C ILE A 30 17.53 -0.58 26.36
N PHE A 31 16.49 0.21 26.63
CA PHE A 31 15.38 0.42 25.70
C PHE A 31 15.87 1.01 24.37
N SER A 32 16.75 2.01 24.39
CA SER A 32 17.37 2.58 23.18
C SER A 32 18.22 1.57 22.40
N ILE A 33 18.98 0.71 23.08
CA ILE A 33 19.78 -0.36 22.43
C ILE A 33 18.87 -1.42 21.82
N ILE A 34 17.84 -1.86 22.54
CA ILE A 34 16.85 -2.82 22.04
C ILE A 34 16.12 -2.21 20.84
N LEU A 35 15.72 -0.94 20.93
CA LEU A 35 15.06 -0.21 19.87
C LEU A 35 15.96 -0.06 18.64
N ARG A 36 17.24 0.30 18.82
CA ARG A 36 18.22 0.31 17.72
C ARG A 36 18.43 -1.06 17.12
N LYS A 37 18.46 -2.15 17.90
CA LYS A 37 18.56 -3.53 17.38
C LYS A 37 17.30 -4.00 16.65
N ILE A 38 16.12 -3.47 17.00
CA ILE A 38 14.84 -3.76 16.34
C ILE A 38 14.69 -2.93 15.06
N LEU A 39 15.09 -1.66 15.09
CA LEU A 39 15.08 -0.75 13.95
C LEU A 39 16.20 -1.09 12.94
N TYR A 40 17.33 -1.59 13.42
CA TYR A 40 18.52 -1.94 12.63
C TYR A 40 19.07 -3.29 13.10
N ARG A 41 18.81 -4.37 12.34
CA ARG A 41 19.43 -5.68 12.60
C ARG A 41 20.61 -5.85 11.63
N LYS A 42 21.83 -5.52 12.09
CA LYS A 42 23.06 -5.87 11.34
C LYS A 42 23.20 -7.40 11.23
N PRO A 43 23.56 -7.95 10.06
CA PRO A 43 24.14 -9.29 9.96
C PRO A 43 25.44 -9.37 10.79
N LYS A 44 25.79 -10.58 11.23
CA LYS A 44 26.94 -10.85 12.11
C LYS A 44 28.26 -10.29 11.54
N GLU A 45 29.05 -9.75 12.47
CA GLU A 45 30.43 -9.23 12.42
C GLU A 45 31.26 -9.48 11.15
N LEU A 46 31.63 -8.38 10.47
CA LEU A 46 32.96 -8.21 9.89
C LEU A 46 33.63 -7.06 10.64
N MET A 47 34.69 -7.35 11.40
CA MET A 47 35.58 -6.32 11.93
C MET A 47 36.29 -5.66 10.74
N GLY A 48 35.94 -4.40 10.47
CA GLY A 48 36.58 -3.57 9.45
C GLY A 48 36.29 -2.10 9.73
N SER A 49 37.31 -1.27 9.62
CA SER A 49 37.36 0.14 9.99
C SER A 49 36.15 0.97 9.52
N PHE A 50 35.62 1.81 10.41
CA PHE A 50 34.66 2.87 10.08
C PHE A 50 35.36 3.92 9.21
N ASN A 51 35.32 3.76 7.87
CA ASN A 51 35.37 4.85 6.88
C ASN A 51 35.23 4.41 5.41
N SER A 52 34.75 3.20 5.15
CA SER A 52 34.31 2.81 3.81
C SER A 52 33.07 1.94 3.96
N ALA A 53 31.90 2.50 3.66
CA ALA A 53 30.75 1.65 3.35
C ALA A 53 31.21 0.67 2.26
N PRO A 54 31.00 -0.65 2.40
CA PRO A 54 31.31 -1.60 1.34
C PRO A 54 30.62 -1.07 0.07
N LYS A 55 31.38 -0.99 -1.01
CA LYS A 55 30.88 -0.48 -2.29
C LYS A 55 29.96 -1.56 -2.87
N ILE A 56 28.68 -1.49 -2.52
CA ILE A 56 27.65 -2.38 -3.04
C ILE A 56 27.37 -1.93 -4.48
N ASN A 57 27.95 -2.63 -5.44
CA ASN A 57 27.82 -2.34 -6.87
C ASN A 57 26.57 -3.05 -7.47
N ASN A 58 25.43 -3.01 -6.77
CA ASN A 58 24.18 -3.56 -7.29
C ASN A 58 23.48 -2.48 -8.11
N VAL A 59 23.80 -2.40 -9.41
CA VAL A 59 23.13 -1.52 -10.37
C VAL A 59 22.01 -2.33 -11.05
N ASP A 60 20.82 -1.74 -11.15
CA ASP A 60 19.70 -2.31 -11.90
C ASP A 60 20.10 -2.50 -13.39
N SER A 61 20.54 -3.71 -13.74
CA SER A 61 21.17 -4.03 -15.03
C SER A 61 20.79 -5.38 -15.64
N GLN A 62 20.12 -6.26 -14.87
CA GLN A 62 19.63 -7.55 -15.37
C GLN A 62 18.67 -7.41 -16.57
N ASP A 63 18.08 -6.22 -16.75
CA ASP A 63 17.09 -5.92 -17.78
C ASP A 63 17.61 -4.94 -18.86
N ASP A 64 18.92 -4.65 -18.89
CA ASP A 64 19.51 -3.70 -19.85
C ASP A 64 19.40 -4.13 -21.32
N GLY A 65 19.26 -5.43 -21.57
CA GLY A 65 19.06 -6.00 -22.91
C GLY A 65 17.59 -6.06 -23.37
N LEU A 66 16.64 -5.53 -22.59
CA LEU A 66 15.23 -5.56 -22.95
C LEU A 66 14.93 -4.60 -24.11
N GLU A 67 14.67 -5.16 -25.29
CA GLU A 67 14.17 -4.41 -26.44
C GLU A 67 12.66 -4.61 -26.60
N LEU A 68 11.89 -3.53 -26.41
CA LEU A 68 10.46 -3.52 -26.67
C LEU A 68 10.16 -2.86 -28.03
N PRO A 69 9.31 -3.47 -28.88
CA PRO A 69 8.84 -2.81 -30.08
C PRO A 69 8.11 -1.50 -29.73
N LYS A 70 8.40 -0.44 -30.48
CA LYS A 70 7.80 0.89 -30.22
C LYS A 70 6.36 0.94 -30.72
N GLY A 71 5.49 1.60 -29.95
CA GLY A 71 4.11 1.89 -30.37
C GLY A 71 3.14 0.70 -30.32
N LEU A 72 3.48 -0.37 -29.60
CA LEU A 72 2.54 -1.47 -29.36
C LEU A 72 1.33 -0.98 -28.56
N SER A 73 0.14 -1.40 -28.99
CA SER A 73 -1.06 -1.31 -28.15
C SER A 73 -0.89 -2.18 -26.90
N THR A 74 -1.69 -1.92 -25.86
CA THR A 74 -1.68 -2.74 -24.63
C THR A 74 -1.87 -4.21 -24.94
N ASP A 75 -2.80 -4.56 -25.82
CA ASP A 75 -3.07 -5.95 -26.21
C ASP A 75 -1.86 -6.59 -26.92
N ALA A 76 -1.24 -5.87 -27.86
CA ALA A 76 -0.07 -6.37 -28.58
C ALA A 76 1.15 -6.52 -27.65
N LEU A 77 1.31 -5.62 -26.66
CA LEU A 77 2.35 -5.76 -25.66
C LEU A 77 2.07 -6.94 -24.71
N LEU A 78 0.82 -7.15 -24.29
CA LEU A 78 0.43 -8.32 -23.49
C LEU A 78 0.73 -9.62 -24.24
N ASP A 79 0.40 -9.70 -25.52
CA ASP A 79 0.73 -10.86 -26.35
C ASP A 79 2.24 -11.06 -26.51
N HIS A 80 3.00 -9.97 -26.68
CA HIS A 80 4.46 -10.02 -26.72
C HIS A 80 5.07 -10.52 -25.40
N VAL A 81 4.58 -10.02 -24.27
CA VAL A 81 5.01 -10.44 -22.91
C VAL A 81 4.69 -11.90 -22.67
N ARG A 82 3.51 -12.39 -23.10
CA ARG A 82 3.15 -13.83 -23.04
C ARG A 82 4.07 -14.69 -23.89
N GLN A 83 4.47 -14.22 -25.07
CA GLN A 83 5.43 -14.94 -25.93
C GLN A 83 6.82 -14.99 -25.30
N LEU A 84 7.30 -13.89 -24.71
CA LEU A 84 8.57 -13.83 -23.99
C LEU A 84 8.60 -14.73 -22.75
N HIS A 85 7.45 -14.96 -22.13
CA HIS A 85 7.29 -15.90 -21.02
C HIS A 85 7.39 -17.37 -21.47
N GLY A 86 6.97 -17.69 -22.70
CA GLY A 86 6.63 -19.05 -23.14
C GLY A 86 7.45 -19.68 -24.27
N SER A 87 8.70 -19.30 -24.51
CA SER A 87 9.51 -19.98 -25.53
C SER A 87 10.04 -21.35 -25.06
N GLY A 88 9.23 -22.41 -25.20
CA GLY A 88 9.72 -23.80 -25.24
C GLY A 88 8.99 -24.86 -24.39
N VAL A 89 8.24 -24.46 -23.35
CA VAL A 89 7.44 -25.38 -22.50
C VAL A 89 6.09 -24.70 -22.24
N VAL A 90 4.99 -25.46 -22.24
CA VAL A 90 3.64 -24.96 -21.89
C VAL A 90 3.68 -24.48 -20.43
N LYS A 91 3.95 -23.19 -20.22
CA LYS A 91 3.86 -22.54 -18.91
C LYS A 91 2.41 -22.13 -18.66
N PRO A 92 1.90 -22.29 -17.43
CA PRO A 92 0.52 -21.93 -17.13
C PRO A 92 0.33 -20.40 -17.18
N SER A 93 -0.87 -19.98 -17.59
CA SER A 93 -1.22 -18.56 -17.68
C SER A 93 -1.38 -17.93 -16.30
N LEU A 94 -1.20 -16.61 -16.21
CA LEU A 94 -1.52 -15.84 -15.01
C LEU A 94 -2.94 -16.17 -14.50
N LEU A 95 -3.05 -16.37 -13.18
CA LEU A 95 -4.31 -16.65 -12.50
C LEU A 95 -5.36 -15.57 -12.83
N SER A 96 -6.49 -16.00 -13.39
CA SER A 96 -7.58 -15.10 -13.77
C SER A 96 -8.45 -14.73 -12.58
N ARG A 97 -8.78 -13.44 -12.44
CA ARG A 97 -9.59 -12.88 -11.34
C ARG A 97 -10.61 -11.91 -11.91
N CYS A 98 -11.83 -11.92 -11.38
CA CYS A 98 -12.90 -11.06 -11.88
C CYS A 98 -13.16 -9.89 -10.95
N PHE A 99 -13.61 -8.76 -11.51
CA PHE A 99 -14.19 -7.69 -10.72
C PHE A 99 -15.51 -8.14 -10.13
N LEU A 100 -15.87 -7.56 -8.98
CA LEU A 100 -17.14 -7.87 -8.36
C LEU A 100 -18.27 -7.52 -9.34
N LYS A 101 -19.14 -8.50 -9.63
CA LYS A 101 -20.25 -8.32 -10.59
C LYS A 101 -21.20 -7.20 -10.14
N PRO A 102 -21.63 -6.28 -11.03
CA PRO A 102 -22.69 -5.34 -10.70
C PRO A 102 -23.99 -6.11 -10.39
N PRO A 103 -24.88 -5.58 -9.54
CA PRO A 103 -26.21 -6.17 -9.32
C PRO A 103 -26.98 -6.24 -10.65
N LEU A 104 -27.78 -7.30 -10.83
CA LEU A 104 -28.53 -7.60 -12.07
C LEU A 104 -29.50 -6.48 -12.50
N ASN A 105 -29.77 -5.52 -11.61
CA ASN A 105 -30.71 -4.40 -11.81
C ASN A 105 -30.05 -3.07 -12.19
N SER A 106 -28.77 -3.04 -12.57
CA SER A 106 -28.21 -1.80 -13.14
C SER A 106 -28.76 -1.57 -14.54
N ASP A 107 -29.47 -0.46 -14.76
CA ASP A 107 -29.93 -0.01 -16.09
C ASP A 107 -28.80 0.17 -17.12
N ASP A 108 -27.54 0.03 -16.69
CA ASP A 108 -26.37 0.01 -17.56
C ASP A 108 -26.19 -1.38 -18.22
N VAL A 109 -27.00 -1.60 -19.26
CA VAL A 109 -26.95 -2.80 -20.12
C VAL A 109 -25.58 -2.97 -20.81
N THR A 110 -24.70 -1.96 -20.77
CA THR A 110 -23.40 -2.00 -21.46
C THR A 110 -22.44 -2.99 -20.82
N ASP A 111 -22.47 -3.18 -19.51
CA ASP A 111 -21.61 -4.17 -18.83
C ASP A 111 -22.07 -5.62 -19.08
N GLY A 112 -23.39 -5.84 -19.14
CA GLY A 112 -23.98 -7.14 -19.49
C GLY A 112 -23.70 -7.55 -20.95
N LEU A 113 -23.74 -6.59 -21.89
CA LEU A 113 -23.43 -6.83 -23.31
C LEU A 113 -21.92 -6.93 -23.59
N ARG A 114 -21.07 -6.17 -22.90
CA ARG A 114 -19.60 -6.28 -23.00
C ARG A 114 -19.08 -7.64 -22.55
N CYS A 115 -19.74 -8.27 -21.58
CA CYS A 115 -19.44 -9.63 -21.12
C CYS A 115 -19.65 -10.70 -22.22
N LEU A 116 -20.49 -10.41 -23.23
CA LEU A 116 -20.87 -11.36 -24.30
C LEU A 116 -20.03 -11.22 -25.59
N GLN A 117 -19.29 -10.12 -25.80
CA GLN A 117 -18.79 -9.76 -27.14
C GLN A 117 -17.27 -9.68 -27.34
N LEU A 118 -16.44 -10.12 -26.39
CA LEU A 118 -14.99 -10.01 -26.55
C LEU A 118 -14.28 -11.36 -26.33
N ASN A 119 -13.29 -11.59 -27.19
CA ASN A 119 -12.35 -12.71 -27.14
C ASN A 119 -11.83 -12.88 -25.70
N SER A 120 -11.49 -14.13 -25.36
CA SER A 120 -11.14 -14.71 -24.05
C SER A 120 -10.43 -13.85 -22.97
N VAL A 121 -9.87 -12.69 -23.29
CA VAL A 121 -9.23 -11.73 -22.39
C VAL A 121 -10.24 -10.80 -21.67
N SER A 122 -11.36 -10.44 -22.31
CA SER A 122 -12.30 -9.44 -21.76
C SER A 122 -13.27 -9.97 -20.71
N ARG A 123 -13.42 -11.28 -20.54
CA ARG A 123 -14.39 -11.86 -19.58
C ARG A 123 -13.96 -11.73 -18.12
N VAL A 124 -12.74 -11.24 -17.88
CA VAL A 124 -12.05 -11.29 -16.58
C VAL A 124 -11.90 -9.88 -15.98
N CYS A 125 -11.80 -8.82 -16.80
CA CYS A 125 -11.61 -7.45 -16.30
C CYS A 125 -12.85 -6.58 -16.58
N SER A 126 -13.27 -5.74 -15.62
CA SER A 126 -14.20 -4.66 -15.95
C SER A 126 -13.50 -3.69 -16.90
N ALA A 127 -14.20 -3.27 -17.95
CA ALA A 127 -13.63 -2.32 -18.91
C ALA A 127 -13.18 -1.04 -18.17
N PRO A 128 -11.98 -0.51 -18.43
CA PRO A 128 -11.55 0.74 -17.81
C PRO A 128 -12.54 1.85 -18.15
N SER A 129 -13.01 2.59 -17.14
CA SER A 129 -13.89 3.74 -17.36
C SER A 129 -13.07 4.98 -17.70
N ASP A 130 -13.43 5.61 -18.82
CA ASP A 130 -12.88 6.88 -19.28
C ASP A 130 -13.67 8.09 -18.73
N GLY A 131 -14.46 7.87 -17.67
CA GLY A 131 -15.19 8.93 -17.00
C GLY A 131 -14.24 10.02 -16.48
N ALA A 132 -14.62 11.29 -16.67
CA ALA A 132 -13.79 12.45 -16.31
C ALA A 132 -13.44 12.56 -14.81
N GLN A 133 -14.13 11.80 -13.97
CA GLN A 133 -13.95 11.72 -12.51
C GLN A 133 -13.51 10.33 -12.02
N HIS A 134 -13.32 9.37 -12.95
CA HIS A 134 -13.02 7.98 -12.62
C HIS A 134 -11.52 7.76 -12.43
N ILE A 135 -11.16 6.98 -11.41
CA ILE A 135 -9.79 6.59 -11.10
C ILE A 135 -9.76 5.09 -10.85
N ARG A 136 -9.03 4.33 -11.67
CA ARG A 136 -8.66 2.95 -11.35
C ARG A 136 -7.31 2.92 -10.65
N LEU A 137 -7.27 2.35 -9.45
CA LEU A 137 -6.06 2.21 -8.65
C LEU A 137 -5.68 0.73 -8.56
N LEU A 138 -4.40 0.41 -8.74
CA LEU A 138 -3.81 -0.88 -8.40
C LEU A 138 -2.81 -0.70 -7.24
N GLN A 139 -2.95 -1.47 -6.17
CA GLN A 139 -1.94 -1.59 -5.10
C GLN A 139 -1.42 -3.02 -5.04
N TRP A 140 -0.09 -3.19 -4.94
CA TRP A 140 0.50 -4.52 -4.90
C TRP A 140 1.93 -4.58 -4.33
N ASN A 141 2.16 -5.48 -3.38
CA ASN A 141 3.52 -5.93 -3.04
C ASN A 141 3.96 -6.98 -4.07
N ILE A 142 5.01 -6.69 -4.84
CA ILE A 142 5.41 -7.52 -5.99
C ILE A 142 6.45 -8.61 -5.65
N LEU A 143 6.82 -8.74 -4.37
CA LEU A 143 7.88 -9.62 -3.88
C LEU A 143 9.23 -9.36 -4.56
N SER A 144 10.15 -8.73 -3.83
CA SER A 144 11.51 -8.48 -4.35
C SER A 144 12.23 -9.78 -4.66
N GLN A 145 13.13 -9.78 -5.65
CA GLN A 145 13.86 -10.97 -6.07
C GLN A 145 14.66 -11.61 -4.95
N THR A 146 15.33 -10.77 -4.16
CA THR A 146 16.10 -11.19 -2.99
C THR A 146 15.23 -11.88 -1.94
N LEU A 147 14.07 -11.31 -1.61
CA LEU A 147 13.18 -11.91 -0.62
C LEU A 147 12.60 -13.22 -1.15
N GLY A 148 12.22 -13.25 -2.43
CA GLY A 148 11.75 -14.41 -3.16
C GLY A 148 12.66 -15.63 -3.07
N GLN A 149 13.96 -15.50 -3.37
CA GLN A 149 14.86 -16.66 -3.50
C GLN A 149 15.67 -17.00 -2.23
N HIS A 150 15.95 -16.04 -1.35
CA HIS A 150 17.01 -16.24 -0.35
C HIS A 150 16.55 -16.06 1.10
N ASN A 151 15.50 -15.28 1.36
CA ASN A 151 15.17 -14.87 2.72
C ASN A 151 13.82 -15.37 3.23
N ASP A 152 12.84 -15.63 2.36
CA ASP A 152 11.48 -15.91 2.80
C ASP A 152 11.07 -17.39 2.84
N GLY A 153 11.83 -18.28 2.20
CA GLY A 153 11.69 -19.73 2.38
C GLY A 153 10.36 -20.31 1.88
N PHE A 154 9.98 -20.03 0.63
CA PHE A 154 8.76 -20.55 0.01
C PHE A 154 8.83 -22.06 -0.31
N VAL A 155 8.66 -22.92 0.69
CA VAL A 155 8.89 -24.37 0.61
C VAL A 155 7.99 -25.15 -0.37
N ARG A 156 6.91 -24.53 -0.86
CA ARG A 156 5.99 -25.12 -1.85
C ARG A 156 6.08 -24.47 -3.23
N CYS A 157 6.88 -23.42 -3.37
CA CYS A 157 7.11 -22.76 -4.65
C CYS A 157 8.30 -23.42 -5.36
N PRO A 158 8.16 -23.85 -6.63
CA PRO A 158 9.32 -24.28 -7.42
C PRO A 158 10.31 -23.13 -7.61
N ASP A 159 11.62 -23.40 -7.45
CA ASP A 159 12.67 -22.38 -7.58
C ASP A 159 12.61 -21.60 -8.91
N GLU A 160 12.26 -22.28 -10.01
CA GLU A 160 12.08 -21.65 -11.33
C GLU A 160 11.00 -20.54 -11.28
N ALA A 161 9.90 -20.79 -10.57
CA ALA A 161 8.81 -19.83 -10.44
C ALA A 161 9.19 -18.62 -9.58
N LEU A 162 10.22 -18.73 -8.73
CA LEU A 162 10.76 -17.63 -7.92
C LEU A 162 11.77 -16.75 -8.68
N THR A 163 12.25 -17.19 -9.84
CA THR A 163 13.23 -16.42 -10.63
C THR A 163 12.63 -15.12 -11.16
N TRP A 164 13.44 -14.05 -11.18
CA TRP A 164 13.03 -12.77 -11.77
C TRP A 164 12.60 -12.94 -13.23
N GLN A 165 13.33 -13.76 -13.98
CA GLN A 165 13.04 -14.06 -15.38
C GLN A 165 11.63 -14.61 -15.59
N HIS A 166 11.14 -15.45 -14.67
CA HIS A 166 9.77 -15.97 -14.72
C HIS A 166 8.75 -14.93 -14.25
N ARG A 167 9.01 -14.28 -13.11
CA ARG A 167 8.03 -13.41 -12.43
C ARG A 167 7.79 -12.10 -13.16
N ARG A 168 8.81 -11.47 -13.75
CA ARG A 168 8.74 -10.11 -14.31
C ARG A 168 7.66 -9.92 -15.37
N TYR A 169 7.44 -10.93 -16.21
CA TYR A 169 6.42 -10.87 -17.27
C TYR A 169 5.01 -11.09 -16.75
N LEU A 170 4.84 -11.93 -15.72
CA LEU A 170 3.57 -12.09 -15.02
C LEU A 170 3.20 -10.83 -14.23
N ILE A 171 4.19 -10.15 -13.63
CA ILE A 171 3.99 -8.85 -12.95
C ILE A 171 3.48 -7.80 -13.94
N VAL A 172 4.13 -7.67 -15.10
CA VAL A 172 3.69 -6.76 -16.17
C VAL A 172 2.30 -7.13 -16.67
N GLN A 173 2.03 -8.42 -16.88
CA GLN A 173 0.73 -8.91 -17.32
C GLN A 173 -0.37 -8.54 -16.32
N GLU A 174 -0.17 -8.75 -15.02
CA GLU A 174 -1.12 -8.41 -13.97
C GLU A 174 -1.43 -6.90 -13.96
N ILE A 175 -0.41 -6.05 -14.10
CA ILE A 175 -0.60 -4.59 -14.14
C ILE A 175 -1.35 -4.17 -15.40
N LEU A 176 -0.88 -4.59 -16.58
CA LEU A 176 -1.40 -4.09 -17.85
C LEU A 176 -2.79 -4.64 -18.19
N GLN A 177 -3.12 -5.88 -17.81
CA GLN A 177 -4.47 -6.42 -18.06
C GLN A 177 -5.55 -5.68 -17.27
N ASN A 178 -5.22 -5.17 -16.08
CA ASN A 178 -6.12 -4.39 -15.25
C ASN A 178 -6.24 -2.92 -15.69
N GLN A 179 -5.30 -2.44 -16.53
CA GLN A 179 -5.23 -1.07 -17.05
C GLN A 179 -5.49 0.04 -16.00
N PRO A 180 -4.74 0.07 -14.88
CA PRO A 180 -4.93 1.06 -13.84
C PRO A 180 -4.54 2.47 -14.29
N ASP A 181 -5.16 3.49 -13.71
CA ASP A 181 -4.72 4.88 -13.89
C ASP A 181 -3.53 5.20 -12.97
N VAL A 182 -3.51 4.59 -11.78
CA VAL A 182 -2.46 4.73 -10.76
C VAL A 182 -2.04 3.36 -10.24
N VAL A 183 -0.73 3.12 -10.10
CA VAL A 183 -0.14 1.88 -9.59
C VAL A 183 0.73 2.18 -8.37
N CYS A 184 0.44 1.56 -7.23
CA CYS A 184 1.18 1.67 -5.97
C CYS A 184 1.87 0.35 -5.66
N LEU A 185 3.19 0.30 -5.80
CA LEU A 185 3.97 -0.93 -5.63
C LEU A 185 4.86 -0.91 -4.39
N GLN A 186 5.02 -2.07 -3.76
CA GLN A 186 5.97 -2.32 -2.67
C GLN A 186 6.94 -3.43 -3.07
N GLU A 187 8.11 -3.45 -2.44
CA GLU A 187 9.20 -4.39 -2.75
C GLU A 187 9.71 -4.30 -4.19
N VAL A 188 9.78 -3.09 -4.73
CA VAL A 188 10.32 -2.86 -6.07
C VAL A 188 11.84 -2.77 -6.01
N ASP A 189 12.53 -3.77 -6.56
CA ASP A 189 13.98 -3.82 -6.74
C ASP A 189 14.41 -3.72 -8.21
N HIS A 190 13.48 -3.97 -9.15
CA HIS A 190 13.67 -3.81 -10.62
C HIS A 190 12.88 -2.62 -11.19
N PHE A 191 13.10 -1.42 -10.65
CA PHE A 191 12.34 -0.23 -11.07
C PHE A 191 12.58 0.15 -12.53
N LYS A 192 13.81 0.01 -13.05
CA LYS A 192 14.16 0.39 -14.45
C LYS A 192 13.41 -0.47 -15.46
N PHE A 193 13.27 -1.76 -15.18
CA PHE A 193 12.45 -2.68 -15.98
C PHE A 193 10.99 -2.19 -16.05
N LEU A 194 10.37 -1.96 -14.88
CA LEU A 194 8.98 -1.49 -14.82
C LEU A 194 8.81 -0.14 -15.51
N GLN A 195 9.73 0.80 -15.28
CA GLN A 195 9.71 2.11 -15.92
C GLN A 195 9.80 2.01 -17.46
N THR A 196 10.63 1.10 -17.97
CA THR A 196 10.77 0.87 -19.42
C THR A 196 9.49 0.29 -20.02
N VAL A 197 8.97 -0.78 -19.42
CA VAL A 197 7.78 -1.49 -19.94
C VAL A 197 6.52 -0.63 -19.80
N LEU A 198 6.24 -0.10 -18.60
CA LEU A 198 5.07 0.72 -18.36
C LEU A 198 5.18 2.08 -19.06
N GLY A 199 6.40 2.62 -19.21
CA GLY A 199 6.66 3.84 -19.98
C GLY A 199 6.23 3.73 -21.44
N SER A 200 6.36 2.54 -22.04
CA SER A 200 5.85 2.24 -23.40
C SER A 200 4.32 2.32 -23.49
N GLN A 201 3.62 2.21 -22.35
CA GLN A 201 2.17 2.26 -22.22
C GLN A 201 1.69 3.57 -21.57
N ASN A 202 2.46 4.65 -21.76
CA ASN A 202 2.18 6.00 -21.25
C ASN A 202 2.19 6.17 -19.73
N TYR A 203 2.74 5.23 -18.96
CA TYR A 203 2.98 5.49 -17.54
C TYR A 203 4.26 6.31 -17.35
N ASP A 204 4.36 6.93 -16.19
CA ASP A 204 5.60 7.45 -15.63
C ASP A 204 5.65 7.10 -14.14
N GLY A 205 6.85 7.07 -13.56
CA GLY A 205 7.09 6.41 -12.27
C GLY A 205 7.93 7.23 -11.30
N ILE A 206 7.58 7.15 -10.02
CA ILE A 206 8.34 7.66 -8.88
C ILE A 206 8.81 6.45 -8.08
N PHE A 207 10.08 6.43 -7.67
CA PHE A 207 10.67 5.36 -6.86
C PHE A 207 11.36 5.93 -5.63
N PHE A 208 11.20 5.26 -4.49
CA PHE A 208 11.91 5.60 -3.27
C PHE A 208 12.43 4.33 -2.57
N PRO A 209 13.75 4.09 -2.56
CA PRO A 209 14.34 2.88 -2.00
C PRO A 209 14.38 2.89 -0.47
N LYS A 210 14.34 1.71 0.14
CA LYS A 210 14.61 1.55 1.57
C LYS A 210 16.10 1.88 1.86
N PRO A 211 16.40 2.63 2.94
CA PRO A 211 17.78 2.97 3.29
C PRO A 211 18.71 1.78 3.52
N ASP A 212 18.21 0.70 4.14
CA ASP A 212 18.94 -0.51 4.50
C ASP A 212 18.17 -1.75 4.01
N SER A 213 18.07 -1.90 2.70
CA SER A 213 17.35 -3.01 2.06
C SER A 213 18.14 -4.33 2.15
N PRO A 214 17.49 -5.48 2.47
CA PRO A 214 18.10 -6.80 2.36
C PRO A 214 18.71 -7.10 0.98
N CYS A 215 18.13 -6.52 -0.07
CA CYS A 215 18.51 -6.64 -1.48
C CYS A 215 19.93 -6.13 -1.77
N LEU A 216 20.48 -5.29 -0.88
CA LEU A 216 21.85 -4.78 -0.99
C LEU A 216 22.91 -5.82 -0.61
N TYR A 217 22.54 -6.87 0.12
CA TYR A 217 23.50 -7.83 0.68
C TYR A 217 23.62 -9.12 -0.13
N ILE A 218 22.88 -9.23 -1.23
CA ILE A 218 22.92 -10.39 -2.13
C ILE A 218 23.77 -10.04 -3.34
N GLU A 219 24.71 -10.93 -3.66
CA GLU A 219 25.54 -10.84 -4.86
C GLU A 219 24.65 -10.95 -6.11
N GLU A 220 24.96 -10.17 -7.15
CA GLU A 220 24.22 -10.15 -8.42
C GLU A 220 22.75 -9.67 -8.35
N ASN A 221 22.31 -9.15 -7.20
CA ASN A 221 20.97 -8.59 -7.06
C ASN A 221 20.86 -7.16 -7.63
N ASN A 222 19.64 -6.74 -7.97
CA ASN A 222 19.35 -5.40 -8.46
C ASN A 222 18.98 -4.45 -7.30
N GLY A 223 19.86 -3.48 -7.03
CA GLY A 223 19.61 -2.35 -6.11
C GLY A 223 19.00 -2.67 -4.73
N PRO A 224 18.63 -1.64 -3.96
CA PRO A 224 17.72 -1.78 -2.82
C PRO A 224 16.26 -1.89 -3.27
N ASP A 225 15.45 -2.71 -2.58
CA ASP A 225 13.99 -2.65 -2.75
C ASP A 225 13.40 -1.35 -2.18
N GLY A 226 12.22 -0.98 -2.67
CA GLY A 226 11.53 0.22 -2.24
C GLY A 226 10.04 0.23 -2.56
N CYS A 227 9.46 1.43 -2.49
CA CYS A 227 8.10 1.69 -2.96
C CYS A 227 8.16 2.41 -4.31
N ALA A 228 7.13 2.22 -5.14
CA ALA A 228 6.97 2.97 -6.37
C ALA A 228 5.52 3.42 -6.59
N ILE A 229 5.34 4.57 -7.24
CA ILE A 229 4.05 5.03 -7.76
C ILE A 229 4.20 5.23 -9.26
N PHE A 230 3.36 4.56 -10.06
CA PHE A 230 3.21 4.86 -11.48
C PHE A 230 1.85 5.51 -11.74
N TYR A 231 1.78 6.39 -12.74
CA TYR A 231 0.55 7.07 -13.14
C TYR A 231 0.47 7.20 -14.66
N LYS A 232 -0.74 7.07 -15.21
CA LYS A 232 -0.99 7.10 -16.66
C LYS A 232 -0.97 8.55 -17.17
N ARG A 233 0.08 8.93 -17.90
CA ARG A 233 0.35 10.32 -18.33
C ARG A 233 -0.66 10.88 -19.32
N ASP A 234 -1.41 10.07 -20.03
CA ASP A 234 -2.45 10.55 -20.96
C ASP A 234 -3.69 11.03 -20.19
N LYS A 235 -4.04 10.41 -19.06
CA LYS A 235 -5.17 10.76 -18.21
C LYS A 235 -4.82 11.68 -17.04
N LEU A 236 -3.62 11.53 -16.48
CA LEU A 236 -3.20 12.18 -15.24
C LEU A 236 -2.00 13.10 -15.45
N GLN A 237 -1.94 14.17 -14.66
CA GLN A 237 -0.80 15.06 -14.54
C GLN A 237 -0.25 15.02 -13.12
N LEU A 238 1.06 14.82 -12.96
CA LEU A 238 1.75 14.96 -11.69
C LEU A 238 1.96 16.44 -11.37
N LEU A 239 1.46 16.88 -10.22
CA LEU A 239 1.64 18.25 -9.73
C LEU A 239 2.80 18.37 -8.74
N GLY A 240 3.12 17.29 -8.05
CA GLY A 240 4.24 17.20 -7.11
C GLY A 240 4.23 15.90 -6.33
N TYR A 241 5.36 15.56 -5.71
CA TYR A 241 5.46 14.41 -4.82
C TYR A 241 6.43 14.71 -3.67
N ASP A 242 6.30 13.95 -2.59
CA ASP A 242 7.22 13.95 -1.46
C ASP A 242 7.47 12.52 -0.98
N THR A 243 8.58 12.32 -0.30
CA THR A 243 9.04 11.01 0.16
C THR A 243 9.43 11.07 1.63
N ARG A 244 9.16 10.00 2.38
CA ARG A 244 9.46 9.96 3.81
C ARG A 244 10.04 8.62 4.23
N ILE A 245 11.16 8.67 4.96
CA ILE A 245 11.58 7.57 5.81
C ILE A 245 10.76 7.70 7.10
N LEU A 246 9.89 6.72 7.36
CA LEU A 246 8.96 6.78 8.49
C LEU A 246 9.71 6.75 9.80
N GLU A 247 9.27 7.58 10.73
CA GLU A 247 9.83 7.70 12.06
C GLU A 247 9.02 6.88 13.09
N VAL A 248 9.74 6.33 14.05
CA VAL A 248 9.18 5.69 15.23
C VAL A 248 9.78 6.41 16.43
N TRP A 249 8.95 7.10 17.22
CA TRP A 249 9.40 7.92 18.34
C TRP A 249 10.51 8.92 17.97
N ARG A 250 10.35 9.61 16.82
CA ARG A 250 11.29 10.62 16.26
C ARG A 250 12.65 10.05 15.82
N VAL A 251 12.73 8.74 15.59
CA VAL A 251 13.91 8.08 15.04
C VAL A 251 13.52 7.46 13.70
N GLN A 252 14.31 7.75 12.67
CA GLN A 252 14.14 7.14 11.35
C GLN A 252 14.21 5.61 11.46
N SER A 253 13.16 4.97 10.95
CA SER A 253 13.13 3.53 10.74
C SER A 253 13.75 3.19 9.37
N ASN A 254 13.54 1.97 8.91
CA ASN A 254 13.92 1.54 7.56
C ASN A 254 12.72 1.50 6.59
N GLN A 255 11.54 1.93 7.03
CA GLN A 255 10.32 1.88 6.22
C GLN A 255 10.07 3.22 5.55
N VAL A 256 9.51 3.18 4.35
CA VAL A 256 9.40 4.34 3.48
C VAL A 256 7.99 4.56 2.97
N ALA A 257 7.66 5.80 2.66
CA ALA A 257 6.40 6.21 2.04
C ALA A 257 6.65 7.21 0.91
N ILE A 258 5.77 7.19 -0.09
CA ILE A 258 5.71 8.16 -1.20
C ILE A 258 4.31 8.75 -1.21
N ALA A 259 4.20 10.07 -1.27
CA ALA A 259 2.94 10.77 -1.52
C ALA A 259 3.03 11.56 -2.83
N ALA A 260 2.06 11.42 -3.72
CA ALA A 260 2.00 12.11 -5.00
C ALA A 260 0.65 12.83 -5.16
N ARG A 261 0.70 14.06 -5.65
CA ARG A 261 -0.47 14.87 -5.99
C ARG A 261 -0.70 14.79 -7.50
N LEU A 262 -1.85 14.26 -7.87
CA LEU A 262 -2.23 13.99 -9.26
C LEU A 262 -3.48 14.79 -9.63
N GLN A 263 -3.55 15.21 -10.89
CA GLN A 263 -4.72 15.88 -11.46
C GLN A 263 -5.28 15.08 -12.63
N LEU A 264 -6.58 14.84 -12.64
CA LEU A 264 -7.30 14.32 -13.80
C LEU A 264 -7.38 15.42 -14.86
N LYS A 265 -6.82 15.17 -16.05
CA LYS A 265 -6.78 16.17 -17.12
C LYS A 265 -8.16 16.53 -17.65
N ALA A 266 -9.08 15.56 -17.69
CA ALA A 266 -10.42 15.75 -18.24
C ALA A 266 -11.28 16.70 -17.39
N SER A 267 -11.15 16.66 -16.07
CA SER A 267 -11.95 17.47 -15.13
C SER A 267 -11.16 18.59 -14.45
N GLY A 268 -9.82 18.58 -14.54
CA GLY A 268 -8.94 19.48 -13.79
C GLY A 268 -8.89 19.20 -12.29
N ARG A 269 -9.54 18.11 -11.82
CA ARG A 269 -9.65 17.80 -10.40
C ARG A 269 -8.41 17.09 -9.85
N GLU A 270 -8.04 17.47 -8.64
CA GLU A 270 -6.88 16.93 -7.94
C GLU A 270 -7.25 15.88 -6.89
N PHE A 271 -6.34 14.94 -6.69
CA PHE A 271 -6.34 14.00 -5.58
C PHE A 271 -4.89 13.66 -5.19
N CYS A 272 -4.72 13.12 -4.00
CA CYS A 272 -3.44 12.62 -3.51
C CYS A 272 -3.48 11.10 -3.44
N VAL A 273 -2.38 10.47 -3.80
CA VAL A 273 -2.14 9.04 -3.61
C VAL A 273 -0.90 8.86 -2.75
N CYS A 274 -0.95 7.95 -1.79
CA CYS A 274 0.18 7.59 -0.95
C CYS A 274 0.39 6.08 -0.98
N THR A 275 1.65 5.63 -1.02
CA THR A 275 2.01 4.24 -0.83
C THR A 275 3.05 4.07 0.27
N THR A 276 2.99 2.98 1.01
CA THR A 276 3.95 2.63 2.07
C THR A 276 4.18 1.12 2.12
N HIS A 277 5.28 0.70 2.75
CA HIS A 277 5.51 -0.67 3.20
C HIS A 277 5.97 -0.60 4.65
N LEU A 278 5.16 -1.13 5.59
CA LEU A 278 5.46 -1.11 7.03
C LEU A 278 6.25 -2.33 7.50
N LYS A 279 6.73 -2.28 8.75
CA LYS A 279 7.63 -3.32 9.25
C LYS A 279 6.96 -4.70 9.30
N ALA A 280 7.44 -5.59 8.45
CA ALA A 280 7.15 -7.03 8.52
C ALA A 280 7.66 -7.69 9.81
N ARG A 281 6.89 -8.69 10.28
CA ARG A 281 7.08 -9.66 11.41
C ARG A 281 5.98 -9.58 12.48
N HIS A 282 5.72 -10.72 13.14
CA HIS A 282 4.73 -10.88 14.20
C HIS A 282 5.28 -10.62 15.60
N GLY A 283 4.43 -10.09 16.49
CA GLY A 283 4.72 -9.89 17.90
C GLY A 283 4.24 -8.55 18.44
N ALA A 284 3.85 -8.50 19.72
CA ALA A 284 3.22 -7.32 20.32
C ALA A 284 4.07 -6.03 20.25
N LEU A 285 5.40 -6.16 20.30
CA LEU A 285 6.31 -5.02 20.15
C LEU A 285 6.34 -4.48 18.71
N LEU A 286 6.18 -5.35 17.72
CA LEU A 286 6.16 -4.99 16.31
C LEU A 286 4.81 -4.38 15.91
N ALA A 287 3.70 -4.88 16.47
CA ALA A 287 2.40 -4.23 16.32
C ALA A 287 2.41 -2.79 16.84
N LYS A 288 3.05 -2.53 17.99
CA LYS A 288 3.25 -1.16 18.50
C LYS A 288 4.14 -0.33 17.57
N LEU A 289 5.21 -0.91 17.04
CA LEU A 289 6.11 -0.23 16.12
C LEU A 289 5.38 0.17 14.84
N ARG A 290 4.63 -0.74 14.21
CA ARG A 290 3.79 -0.45 13.05
C ARG A 290 2.81 0.67 13.35
N ASN A 291 2.15 0.61 14.51
CA ASN A 291 1.21 1.65 14.90
C ASN A 291 1.86 3.05 14.98
N GLU A 292 3.08 3.16 15.50
CA GLU A 292 3.83 4.42 15.48
C GLU A 292 4.23 4.85 14.06
N GLN A 293 4.61 3.90 13.19
CA GLN A 293 4.86 4.19 11.78
C GLN A 293 3.60 4.70 11.07
N GLY A 294 2.43 4.11 11.34
CA GLY A 294 1.13 4.56 10.82
C GLY A 294 0.77 5.97 11.29
N ARG A 295 1.08 6.31 12.55
CA ARG A 295 0.88 7.68 13.06
C ARG A 295 1.77 8.69 12.36
N ASP A 296 3.03 8.35 12.11
CA ASP A 296 3.94 9.21 11.37
C ASP A 296 3.52 9.37 9.90
N LEU A 297 3.13 8.26 9.26
CA LEU A 297 2.59 8.22 7.91
C LEU A 297 1.40 9.17 7.75
N ILE A 298 0.38 9.08 8.62
CA ILE A 298 -0.80 9.94 8.51
C ILE A 298 -0.45 11.42 8.69
N ARG A 299 0.46 11.77 9.61
CA ARG A 299 0.90 13.18 9.78
C ARG A 299 1.61 13.69 8.53
N PHE A 300 2.50 12.89 7.95
CA PHE A 300 3.18 13.20 6.70
C PHE A 300 2.20 13.42 5.56
N VAL A 301 1.28 12.47 5.36
CA VAL A 301 0.27 12.57 4.31
C VAL A 301 -0.65 13.76 4.56
N LYS A 302 -0.99 14.10 5.81
CA LYS A 302 -1.80 15.29 6.11
C LYS A 302 -1.09 16.58 5.74
N GLN A 303 0.19 16.67 6.07
CA GLN A 303 1.01 17.83 5.71
C GLN A 303 1.13 18.00 4.19
N PHE A 304 1.23 16.91 3.43
CA PHE A 304 1.35 16.94 1.98
C PHE A 304 0.01 17.14 1.24
N ALA A 305 -1.02 16.37 1.63
CA ALA A 305 -2.30 16.33 0.93
C ALA A 305 -3.25 17.48 1.34
N GLY A 306 -3.13 18.00 2.57
CA GLY A 306 -4.04 19.01 3.10
C GLY A 306 -5.48 18.48 3.20
N GLU A 307 -6.40 19.13 2.48
CA GLU A 307 -7.82 18.74 2.39
C GLU A 307 -8.17 18.06 1.06
N SER A 308 -7.18 17.73 0.23
CA SER A 308 -7.43 17.05 -1.04
C SER A 308 -7.90 15.60 -0.83
N PRO A 309 -8.73 15.06 -1.74
CA PRO A 309 -9.14 13.66 -1.72
C PRO A 309 -7.91 12.75 -1.64
N LEU A 310 -7.95 11.73 -0.80
CA LEU A 310 -6.79 10.87 -0.53
C LEU A 310 -7.10 9.40 -0.82
N LEU A 311 -6.16 8.74 -1.50
CA LEU A 311 -6.02 7.30 -1.61
C LEU A 311 -4.74 6.88 -0.87
N LEU A 312 -4.85 6.17 0.25
CA LEU A 312 -3.74 5.69 1.06
C LEU A 312 -3.60 4.17 0.92
N CYS A 313 -2.51 3.72 0.32
CA CYS A 313 -2.31 2.35 -0.11
C CYS A 313 -1.06 1.75 0.54
N GLY A 314 -0.99 0.43 0.62
CA GLY A 314 0.28 -0.25 0.88
C GLY A 314 0.15 -1.60 1.57
N ASP A 315 1.31 -2.20 1.81
CA ASP A 315 1.48 -3.36 2.68
C ASP A 315 1.74 -2.86 4.11
N PHE A 316 0.74 -3.00 4.96
CA PHE A 316 0.80 -2.57 6.35
C PHE A 316 1.39 -3.64 7.26
N ASN A 317 1.59 -4.87 6.77
CA ASN A 317 2.07 -6.01 7.56
C ASN A 317 1.29 -6.19 8.88
N ALA A 318 0.01 -5.84 8.88
CA ALA A 318 -0.84 -5.81 10.06
C ALA A 318 -2.23 -6.29 9.73
N GLU A 319 -2.76 -7.24 10.49
CA GLU A 319 -4.15 -7.69 10.34
C GLU A 319 -5.14 -6.61 10.78
N PRO A 320 -6.42 -6.66 10.34
CA PRO A 320 -7.40 -5.62 10.67
C PRO A 320 -7.65 -5.46 12.18
N ILE A 321 -7.37 -6.51 12.96
CA ILE A 321 -7.46 -6.50 14.43
C ILE A 321 -6.32 -5.73 15.12
N GLU A 322 -5.25 -5.40 14.40
CA GLU A 322 -4.11 -4.70 14.98
C GLU A 322 -4.39 -3.20 15.20
N PRO A 323 -3.74 -2.56 16.18
CA PRO A 323 -4.04 -1.17 16.56
C PRO A 323 -3.87 -0.14 15.43
N ILE A 324 -3.02 -0.43 14.45
CA ILE A 324 -2.79 0.47 13.32
C ILE A 324 -4.04 0.63 12.46
N TYR A 325 -4.79 -0.44 12.22
CA TYR A 325 -6.01 -0.40 11.40
C TYR A 325 -7.02 0.59 11.99
N ALA A 326 -7.31 0.44 13.29
CA ALA A 326 -8.14 1.37 14.04
C ALA A 326 -7.56 2.80 14.05
N THR A 327 -6.25 2.96 14.19
CA THR A 327 -5.58 4.27 14.18
C THR A 327 -5.72 5.00 12.85
N ILE A 328 -5.67 4.28 11.72
CA ILE A 328 -5.88 4.85 10.38
C ILE A 328 -7.34 5.29 10.21
N LEU A 329 -8.31 4.44 10.55
CA LEU A 329 -9.74 4.73 10.36
C LEU A 329 -10.31 5.77 11.34
N SER A 330 -9.82 5.80 12.58
CA SER A 330 -10.28 6.75 13.61
C SER A 330 -9.57 8.10 13.56
N CYS A 331 -8.64 8.31 12.62
CA CYS A 331 -7.88 9.55 12.60
C CYS A 331 -8.74 10.74 12.14
N ASP A 332 -8.98 11.70 13.03
CA ASP A 332 -9.77 12.89 12.69
C ASP A 332 -9.17 13.77 11.58
N LEU A 333 -7.89 13.57 11.23
CA LEU A 333 -7.21 14.32 10.15
C LEU A 333 -7.75 13.98 8.77
N PHE A 334 -8.13 12.72 8.57
CA PHE A 334 -8.74 12.18 7.36
C PHE A 334 -9.74 11.14 7.83
N LYS A 335 -11.04 11.40 7.72
CA LYS A 335 -12.08 10.43 8.08
C LYS A 335 -12.09 9.27 7.08
N LEU A 336 -11.08 8.40 7.14
CA LEU A 336 -10.80 7.39 6.14
C LEU A 336 -11.76 6.20 6.27
N GLY A 337 -12.12 5.62 5.13
CA GLY A 337 -12.75 4.30 5.02
C GLY A 337 -11.80 3.29 4.38
N SER A 338 -12.16 2.01 4.42
CA SER A 338 -11.44 0.94 3.72
C SER A 338 -12.23 0.52 2.49
N ALA A 339 -11.60 0.56 1.31
CA ALA A 339 -12.28 0.34 0.04
C ALA A 339 -12.98 -1.03 -0.04
N TYR A 340 -12.30 -2.10 0.40
CA TYR A 340 -12.84 -3.46 0.36
C TYR A 340 -13.92 -3.71 1.42
N ALA A 341 -13.80 -3.14 2.62
CA ALA A 341 -14.87 -3.21 3.61
C ALA A 341 -16.12 -2.42 3.19
N ASP A 342 -15.93 -1.24 2.59
CA ASP A 342 -17.02 -0.34 2.22
C ASP A 342 -17.80 -0.84 1.01
N ILE A 343 -17.13 -1.40 -0.01
CA ILE A 343 -17.85 -1.98 -1.16
C ILE A 343 -18.70 -3.19 -0.76
N LYS A 344 -18.25 -3.96 0.23
CA LYS A 344 -19.02 -5.08 0.79
C LYS A 344 -20.25 -4.57 1.57
N LEU A 345 -20.08 -3.50 2.35
CA LEU A 345 -21.20 -2.84 3.04
C LEU A 345 -22.24 -2.30 2.06
N GLU A 346 -21.82 -1.66 0.96
CA GLU A 346 -22.75 -1.13 -0.05
C GLU A 346 -23.61 -2.27 -0.64
N ARG A 347 -23.01 -3.42 -0.92
CA ARG A 347 -23.72 -4.62 -1.42
C ARG A 347 -24.66 -5.24 -0.40
N GLU A 348 -24.24 -5.33 0.86
CA GLU A 348 -25.11 -5.81 1.95
C GLU A 348 -26.36 -4.92 2.04
N ARG A 349 -26.18 -3.59 1.99
CA ARG A 349 -27.28 -2.61 1.99
C ARG A 349 -28.17 -2.70 0.74
N GLU A 350 -27.60 -2.98 -0.43
CA GLU A 350 -28.37 -3.20 -1.65
C GLU A 350 -29.27 -4.44 -1.55
N ARG A 351 -28.74 -5.55 -1.03
CA ARG A 351 -29.52 -6.79 -0.80
C ARG A 351 -30.63 -6.59 0.22
N GLU A 352 -30.35 -5.95 1.34
CA GLU A 352 -31.37 -5.63 2.37
C GLU A 352 -32.52 -4.77 1.79
N ARG A 353 -32.21 -3.85 0.87
CA ARG A 353 -33.23 -3.04 0.17
C ARG A 353 -34.08 -3.88 -0.78
N GLU A 354 -33.48 -4.85 -1.48
CA GLU A 354 -34.19 -5.78 -2.36
C GLU A 354 -35.11 -6.70 -1.56
N ASP A 355 -34.66 -7.16 -0.40
CA ASP A 355 -35.39 -8.09 0.48
C ASP A 355 -36.46 -7.39 1.36
N GLN A 356 -36.65 -6.07 1.22
CA GLN A 356 -37.60 -5.25 1.99
C GLN A 356 -37.45 -5.35 3.52
N GLU A 357 -36.25 -5.67 4.00
CA GLU A 357 -35.97 -5.74 5.43
C GLU A 357 -35.91 -4.34 6.07
N GLN A 358 -36.43 -4.19 7.29
CA GLN A 358 -36.36 -2.93 8.01
C GLN A 358 -34.90 -2.55 8.27
N HIS A 359 -34.53 -1.33 7.89
CA HIS A 359 -33.21 -0.75 8.15
C HIS A 359 -32.89 -0.85 9.65
N THR A 360 -31.86 -1.61 10.00
CA THR A 360 -31.29 -1.56 11.34
C THR A 360 -30.71 -0.16 11.58
N ALA A 361 -30.91 0.38 12.78
CA ALA A 361 -30.47 1.74 13.12
C ALA A 361 -28.96 1.90 12.90
N SER A 362 -28.56 2.98 12.21
CA SER A 362 -27.16 3.40 12.07
C SER A 362 -26.54 3.59 13.45
N CYS A 363 -25.49 2.83 13.77
CA CYS A 363 -24.67 3.10 14.94
C CYS A 363 -23.57 4.11 14.56
N ASP A 364 -23.60 5.28 15.17
CA ASP A 364 -22.58 6.32 14.93
C ASP A 364 -21.35 6.17 15.85
N ASP A 365 -21.26 5.09 16.64
CA ASP A 365 -20.10 4.79 17.48
C ASP A 365 -18.88 4.41 16.61
N PRO A 366 -17.78 5.18 16.64
CA PRO A 366 -16.59 4.89 15.85
C PRO A 366 -16.01 3.50 16.10
N ASN A 367 -16.09 3.00 17.34
CA ASN A 367 -15.54 1.67 17.67
C ASN A 367 -16.34 0.55 17.01
N GLU A 368 -17.67 0.68 17.00
CA GLU A 368 -18.55 -0.29 16.34
C GLU A 368 -18.38 -0.23 14.81
N LEU A 369 -18.25 0.98 14.23
CA LEU A 369 -17.97 1.14 12.79
C LEU A 369 -16.65 0.46 12.39
N ILE A 370 -15.60 0.60 13.20
CA ILE A 370 -14.31 -0.08 12.99
C ILE A 370 -14.49 -1.60 13.12
N ALA A 371 -15.20 -2.07 14.16
CA ALA A 371 -15.44 -3.50 14.36
C ALA A 371 -16.22 -4.13 13.20
N GLN A 372 -17.18 -3.41 12.63
CA GLN A 372 -17.89 -3.86 11.44
C GLN A 372 -17.03 -3.80 10.17
N SER A 373 -16.18 -2.77 10.02
CA SER A 373 -15.21 -2.69 8.93
C SER A 373 -14.27 -3.90 8.94
N ILE A 374 -13.73 -4.27 10.10
CA ILE A 374 -12.89 -5.47 10.29
C ILE A 374 -13.58 -6.75 9.80
N LYS A 375 -14.88 -6.92 10.08
CA LYS A 375 -15.67 -8.09 9.64
C LYS A 375 -15.90 -8.14 8.12
N ARG A 376 -15.76 -7.00 7.44
CA ARG A 376 -16.01 -6.85 6.00
C ARG A 376 -14.76 -6.87 5.14
N GLU A 377 -13.58 -6.77 5.74
CA GLU A 377 -12.31 -7.00 5.06
C GLU A 377 -12.28 -8.36 4.33
N PRO A 378 -11.50 -8.48 3.24
CA PRO A 378 -11.32 -9.76 2.58
C PRO A 378 -10.66 -10.75 3.56
N PRO A 379 -10.84 -12.07 3.35
CA PRO A 379 -10.26 -13.08 4.24
C PRO A 379 -8.73 -13.13 4.17
N TYR A 380 -8.13 -12.70 3.06
CA TYR A 380 -6.68 -12.59 2.89
C TYR A 380 -6.34 -11.62 1.75
N THR A 381 -5.12 -11.12 1.79
CA THR A 381 -4.43 -10.41 0.70
C THR A 381 -3.09 -11.07 0.37
N THR A 382 -2.55 -11.88 1.28
CA THR A 382 -1.38 -12.75 1.05
C THR A 382 -1.71 -14.19 1.46
N TRP A 383 -1.20 -15.17 0.70
CA TRP A 383 -1.37 -16.58 1.03
C TRP A 383 -0.19 -17.43 0.57
N LYS A 384 0.66 -17.85 1.51
CA LYS A 384 1.94 -18.52 1.25
C LYS A 384 2.18 -19.70 2.20
N ILE A 385 3.15 -20.55 1.86
CA ILE A 385 3.60 -21.63 2.73
C ILE A 385 5.11 -21.50 2.92
N ARG A 386 5.52 -21.33 4.19
CA ARG A 386 6.91 -21.26 4.65
C ARG A 386 7.29 -22.53 5.41
N GLU A 387 8.54 -22.60 5.87
CA GLU A 387 9.01 -23.69 6.76
C GLU A 387 8.17 -23.81 8.04
N ASP A 388 7.73 -22.67 8.59
CA ASP A 388 6.96 -22.61 9.83
C ASP A 388 5.46 -22.91 9.65
N GLY A 389 4.96 -23.01 8.41
CA GLY A 389 3.58 -23.35 8.10
C GLY A 389 2.94 -22.49 7.00
N GLU A 390 1.62 -22.66 6.86
CA GLU A 390 0.79 -21.90 5.93
C GLU A 390 0.39 -20.55 6.58
N GLU A 391 0.70 -19.44 5.89
CA GLU A 391 0.37 -18.08 6.30
C GLU A 391 -0.68 -17.52 5.35
N CYS A 392 -1.80 -17.04 5.89
CA CYS A 392 -2.93 -16.52 5.12
C CYS A 392 -3.53 -15.35 5.89
N HIS A 393 -3.27 -14.13 5.41
CA HIS A 393 -3.54 -12.90 6.17
C HIS A 393 -4.02 -11.78 5.27
N THR A 394 -4.80 -10.85 5.84
CA THR A 394 -5.17 -9.57 5.23
C THR A 394 -4.28 -8.49 5.81
N ILE A 395 -3.31 -8.02 5.03
CA ILE A 395 -2.31 -7.05 5.47
C ILE A 395 -2.06 -5.91 4.46
N ASP A 396 -2.69 -6.01 3.28
CA ASP A 396 -2.63 -5.00 2.23
C ASP A 396 -3.95 -4.22 2.20
N TYR A 397 -3.88 -2.90 2.08
CA TYR A 397 -5.07 -2.06 2.17
C TYR A 397 -5.07 -0.93 1.14
N VAL A 398 -6.29 -0.52 0.78
CA VAL A 398 -6.61 0.72 0.10
C VAL A 398 -7.58 1.50 0.98
N PHE A 399 -7.06 2.46 1.74
CA PHE A 399 -7.85 3.42 2.49
C PHE A 399 -8.13 4.66 1.64
N TYR A 400 -9.26 5.32 1.88
CA TYR A 400 -9.65 6.49 1.09
C TYR A 400 -10.53 7.45 1.88
N THR A 401 -10.70 8.69 1.42
CA THR A 401 -11.61 9.70 2.02
C THR A 401 -13.04 9.58 1.46
N PRO A 402 -14.00 8.92 2.15
CA PRO A 402 -15.30 8.58 1.58
C PRO A 402 -16.22 9.77 1.33
N GLN A 403 -15.92 10.93 1.93
CA GLN A 403 -16.67 12.17 1.69
C GLN A 403 -16.30 12.84 0.36
N GLN A 404 -15.19 12.45 -0.26
CA GLN A 404 -14.66 13.08 -1.48
C GLN A 404 -14.45 12.07 -2.63
N LEU A 405 -14.46 10.78 -2.32
CA LEU A 405 -14.27 9.67 -3.24
C LEU A 405 -15.35 8.64 -2.95
N LYS A 406 -15.97 8.07 -3.99
CA LYS A 406 -16.87 6.93 -3.89
C LYS A 406 -16.20 5.70 -4.48
N ILE A 407 -16.13 4.62 -3.72
CA ILE A 407 -15.75 3.31 -4.25
C ILE A 407 -16.89 2.78 -5.14
N LYS A 408 -16.54 2.24 -6.31
CA LYS A 408 -17.49 1.74 -7.32
C LYS A 408 -17.35 0.24 -7.52
N ASN A 409 -16.13 -0.26 -7.51
CA ASN A 409 -15.86 -1.69 -7.69
C ASN A 409 -14.49 -2.08 -7.14
N CYS A 410 -14.32 -3.38 -6.85
CA CYS A 410 -13.04 -3.98 -6.49
C CYS A 410 -12.83 -5.29 -7.25
N LEU A 411 -11.57 -5.65 -7.49
CA LEU A 411 -11.17 -6.95 -8.00
C LEU A 411 -11.26 -8.02 -6.91
N GLU A 412 -11.93 -9.14 -7.20
CA GLU A 412 -12.14 -10.24 -6.24
C GLU A 412 -10.86 -11.02 -5.99
N PHE A 413 -10.73 -11.58 -4.79
CA PHE A 413 -9.64 -12.50 -4.44
C PHE A 413 -9.98 -13.94 -4.88
N PRO A 414 -9.01 -14.70 -5.42
CA PRO A 414 -9.26 -16.02 -5.96
C PRO A 414 -9.45 -17.07 -4.86
N ALA A 415 -10.51 -17.88 -4.91
CA ALA A 415 -10.72 -18.93 -3.90
C ALA A 415 -9.50 -19.89 -3.79
N GLY A 416 -9.31 -20.49 -2.61
CA GLY A 416 -8.15 -21.37 -2.36
C GLY A 416 -8.03 -22.55 -3.34
N GLU A 417 -9.14 -22.99 -3.93
CA GLU A 417 -9.16 -24.01 -4.98
C GLU A 417 -8.59 -23.49 -6.30
N GLN A 418 -8.84 -22.22 -6.64
CA GLN A 418 -8.32 -21.55 -7.84
C GLN A 418 -6.82 -21.27 -7.72
N ILE A 419 -6.33 -20.96 -6.50
CA ILE A 419 -4.88 -20.77 -6.24
C ILE A 419 -4.13 -22.11 -6.29
N GLY A 420 -4.79 -23.19 -5.88
CA GLY A 420 -4.19 -24.51 -5.77
C GLY A 420 -3.49 -24.76 -4.43
N LYS A 421 -3.05 -26.01 -4.24
CA LYS A 421 -2.53 -26.52 -2.94
C LYS A 421 -1.18 -25.96 -2.52
N ASN A 422 -0.39 -25.45 -3.48
CA ASN A 422 0.94 -24.94 -3.22
C ASN A 422 0.94 -23.45 -2.82
N ARG A 423 -0.22 -22.78 -2.91
CA ARG A 423 -0.38 -21.34 -2.64
C ARG A 423 0.55 -20.49 -3.51
N THR A 424 0.77 -19.24 -3.13
CA THR A 424 1.63 -18.32 -3.87
C THR A 424 2.97 -18.08 -3.14
N PRO A 425 4.03 -17.67 -3.86
CA PRO A 425 4.15 -17.55 -5.31
C PRO A 425 4.08 -18.93 -5.97
N CYS A 426 3.72 -18.97 -7.25
CA CYS A 426 3.69 -20.18 -8.05
C CYS A 426 3.87 -19.84 -9.54
N PHE A 427 3.82 -20.85 -10.42
CA PHE A 427 3.93 -20.60 -11.85
C PHE A 427 2.81 -19.70 -12.41
N GLU A 428 1.64 -19.69 -11.77
CA GLU A 428 0.45 -18.93 -12.17
C GLU A 428 0.35 -17.56 -11.51
N TYR A 429 1.13 -17.28 -10.46
CA TYR A 429 1.07 -15.99 -9.77
C TYR A 429 2.44 -15.59 -9.16
N PRO A 430 2.98 -14.40 -9.51
CA PRO A 430 4.40 -14.07 -9.31
C PRO A 430 4.75 -13.43 -7.96
N SER A 431 3.79 -13.28 -7.06
CA SER A 431 3.97 -12.69 -5.73
C SER A 431 3.22 -13.52 -4.69
N ASP A 432 3.65 -13.49 -3.45
CA ASP A 432 2.92 -14.05 -2.31
C ASP A 432 1.75 -13.16 -1.85
N HIS A 433 1.69 -11.92 -2.34
CA HIS A 433 0.57 -10.98 -2.15
C HIS A 433 -0.25 -10.89 -3.43
N PHE A 434 -1.58 -10.77 -3.32
CA PHE A 434 -2.48 -10.51 -4.45
C PHE A 434 -2.63 -9.02 -4.68
N SER A 435 -2.72 -8.60 -5.95
CA SER A 435 -3.02 -7.22 -6.30
C SER A 435 -4.43 -6.81 -5.82
N LEU A 436 -4.54 -5.62 -5.25
CA LEU A 436 -5.80 -4.94 -4.97
C LEU A 436 -6.07 -3.98 -6.12
N VAL A 437 -7.24 -4.08 -6.74
CA VAL A 437 -7.66 -3.14 -7.80
C VAL A 437 -9.00 -2.56 -7.45
N CYS A 438 -9.08 -1.23 -7.41
CA CYS A 438 -10.26 -0.49 -6.98
C CYS A 438 -10.62 0.58 -8.01
N ASP A 439 -11.92 0.67 -8.33
CA ASP A 439 -12.49 1.70 -9.17
C ASP A 439 -13.14 2.77 -8.27
N PHE A 440 -12.65 4.00 -8.36
CA PHE A 440 -13.15 5.14 -7.61
C PHE A 440 -13.76 6.20 -8.53
N GLU A 441 -14.69 6.95 -7.98
CA GLU A 441 -15.26 8.16 -8.57
C GLU A 441 -15.02 9.34 -7.62
N LEU A 442 -14.41 10.41 -8.12
CA LEU A 442 -14.28 11.65 -7.36
C LEU A 442 -15.65 12.33 -7.23
N LEU A 443 -16.06 12.62 -6.00
CA LEU A 443 -17.33 13.28 -5.69
C LEU A 443 -17.20 14.79 -5.83
N ASP A 444 -18.20 15.44 -6.43
CA ASP A 444 -18.23 16.90 -6.54
C ASP A 444 -18.15 17.53 -5.15
N ALA A 445 -17.33 18.57 -5.02
CA ALA A 445 -17.30 19.32 -3.78
C ALA A 445 -18.71 19.88 -3.52
N PRO A 446 -19.24 19.77 -2.28
CA PRO A 446 -20.48 20.46 -1.96
C PRO A 446 -20.29 21.94 -2.29
N LEU A 447 -21.16 22.50 -3.14
CA LEU A 447 -21.19 23.91 -3.48
C LEU A 447 -21.09 24.68 -2.16
N SER A 448 -19.95 25.35 -1.92
CA SER A 448 -19.81 26.23 -0.77
C SER A 448 -20.95 27.23 -0.84
N GLU A 449 -21.78 27.30 0.20
CA GLU A 449 -22.79 28.34 0.31
C GLU A 449 -22.11 29.68 0.01
N ASP A 450 -22.62 30.32 -1.04
CA ASP A 450 -22.15 31.57 -1.57
C ASP A 450 -22.07 32.59 -0.43
N LYS A 451 -20.85 32.94 -0.02
CA LYS A 451 -20.60 33.99 0.98
C LYS A 451 -20.89 35.40 0.43
N SER A 452 -21.66 35.52 -0.65
CA SER A 452 -22.08 36.77 -1.28
C SER A 452 -23.54 37.18 -0.99
N LYS A 453 -24.08 36.89 0.20
CA LYS A 453 -25.26 37.65 0.67
C LYS A 453 -24.80 39.00 1.28
N PRO A 454 -25.10 40.15 0.65
CA PRO A 454 -24.79 41.45 1.25
C PRO A 454 -25.61 41.64 2.52
N HIS A 455 -24.98 42.25 3.52
CA HIS A 455 -25.57 42.63 4.80
C HIS A 455 -26.94 43.31 4.63
N GLY A 456 -27.95 42.76 5.29
CA GLY A 456 -29.21 43.45 5.54
C GLY A 456 -28.99 44.58 6.54
N THR A 457 -29.23 45.82 6.10
CA THR A 457 -29.32 47.00 6.96
C THR A 457 -30.51 46.81 7.90
N ILE A 458 -30.27 46.82 9.20
CA ILE A 458 -31.31 46.90 10.22
C ILE A 458 -31.82 48.35 10.26
N GLN A 459 -33.13 48.50 10.19
CA GLN A 459 -33.86 49.78 10.27
C GLN A 459 -33.66 50.51 11.60
#